data_AF-A0AAV4BR48-F1
#
_entry.id   AF-A0AAV4BR48-F1
#
_cell.length_a   1.000
_cell.length_b   1.000
_cell.length_c   1.000
_cell.angle_alpha   90.00
_cell.angle_beta   90.00
_cell.angle_gamma   90.00
#
_symmetry.space_group_name_H-M   'P 1'
#
loop_
_entity.id
_entity.type
_entity.pdbx_description
1 polymer ?
#
loop_
_entity_poly.entity_id
_entity_poly.type
_entity_poly.pdbx_seq_one_letter_code
_entity_poly.pdbx_strand_id
1 'polypeptide(L)'
;MKVHYRGSARLTVAVCVCLISVLLVEEIAAIQGGTQVDMCDYPGIAAVLASDTNIILCSGVTQTGDILLLPELCQNAVVQQLTVSDVTIKYGDGDNTIKLSQGSSAAGSLTDGVWRLQLPAPLSSPCELPATLYDSATMGLDPGSCQLVGFGADTLATQTYDKTTVRATPVTKSTSAPCCDIIRPTISDWNLSDWLVDDSVPLNCLTSPGAACSVADVGAPIFCETTSGDKVVIALTASAPCVPGATFVAHDLTAQDPSLKFGLQ
;
A
#
# COMPACT_ATOMS: atom_id res chain seq x y z
N MET A 1 -75.49 -13.15 -48.38
CA MET A 1 -75.73 -11.69 -48.25
C MET A 1 -75.37 -11.29 -46.82
N LYS A 2 -74.53 -10.25 -46.67
CA LYS A 2 -73.95 -9.68 -45.42
C LYS A 2 -72.92 -10.53 -44.66
N VAL A 3 -71.66 -10.17 -44.90
CA VAL A 3 -70.49 -10.35 -44.03
C VAL A 3 -70.55 -9.33 -42.89
N HIS A 4 -70.23 -9.73 -41.65
CA HIS A 4 -69.69 -8.81 -40.64
C HIS A 4 -68.69 -9.50 -39.70
N TYR A 5 -67.49 -8.93 -39.68
CA TYR A 5 -66.32 -9.19 -38.83
C TYR A 5 -66.53 -8.81 -37.36
N ARG A 6 -65.81 -9.49 -36.44
CA ARG A 6 -65.04 -8.97 -35.27
C ARG A 6 -64.81 -10.13 -34.29
N GLY A 7 -63.67 -10.32 -33.63
CA GLY A 7 -62.40 -9.61 -33.58
C GLY A 7 -61.42 -10.49 -32.80
N SER A 8 -60.19 -10.60 -33.29
CA SER A 8 -59.12 -11.42 -32.72
C SER A 8 -58.51 -10.70 -31.52
N ALA A 9 -58.56 -11.31 -30.33
CA ALA A 9 -57.91 -10.79 -29.14
C ALA A 9 -56.40 -11.05 -29.23
N ARG A 10 -55.63 -10.00 -29.51
CA ARG A 10 -54.17 -10.02 -29.37
C ARG A 10 -53.83 -9.85 -27.90
N LEU A 11 -53.31 -10.92 -27.29
CA LEU A 11 -52.68 -10.88 -25.98
C LEU A 11 -51.30 -10.25 -26.13
N THR A 12 -51.18 -8.95 -25.87
CA THR A 12 -49.90 -8.26 -25.81
C THR A 12 -49.27 -8.58 -24.45
N VAL A 13 -48.38 -9.56 -24.41
CA VAL A 13 -47.52 -9.79 -23.24
C VAL A 13 -46.50 -8.67 -23.22
N ALA A 14 -46.76 -7.64 -22.42
CA ALA A 14 -45.78 -6.62 -22.08
C ALA A 14 -44.72 -7.27 -21.17
N VAL A 15 -43.66 -7.80 -21.79
CA VAL A 15 -42.44 -8.15 -21.07
C VAL A 15 -41.81 -6.83 -20.64
N CYS A 16 -42.13 -6.41 -19.41
CA CYS A 16 -41.42 -5.34 -18.74
C CYS A 16 -40.04 -5.88 -18.40
N VAL A 17 -39.10 -5.72 -19.33
CA VAL A 17 -37.67 -5.94 -19.07
C VAL A 17 -37.26 -4.81 -18.13
N CYS A 18 -37.36 -5.05 -16.83
CA CYS A 18 -36.60 -4.29 -15.85
C CYS A 18 -35.13 -4.50 -16.18
N LEU A 19 -34.57 -3.58 -16.97
CA LEU A 19 -33.12 -3.37 -17.02
C LEU A 19 -32.71 -3.00 -15.60
N ILE A 20 -32.34 -4.00 -14.80
CA ILE A 20 -31.49 -3.78 -13.64
C ILE A 20 -30.15 -3.43 -14.24
N SER A 21 -29.92 -2.13 -14.44
CA SER A 21 -28.57 -1.60 -14.60
C SER A 21 -27.86 -1.89 -13.29
N VAL A 22 -27.23 -3.07 -13.19
CA VAL A 22 -26.18 -3.31 -12.22
C VAL A 22 -25.07 -2.35 -12.63
N LEU A 23 -25.06 -1.16 -12.03
CA LEU A 23 -23.85 -0.37 -11.93
C LEU A 23 -22.87 -1.25 -11.19
N LEU A 24 -22.06 -1.98 -11.95
CA LEU A 24 -20.74 -2.42 -11.50
C LEU A 24 -20.01 -1.11 -11.24
N VAL A 25 -20.12 -0.62 -10.00
CA VAL A 25 -19.12 0.30 -9.47
C VAL A 25 -17.86 -0.54 -9.52
N GLU A 26 -16.97 -0.24 -10.47
CA GLU A 26 -15.60 -0.72 -10.39
C GLU A 26 -15.10 -0.24 -9.04
N GLU A 27 -15.07 -1.14 -8.06
CA GLU A 27 -14.45 -0.88 -6.79
C GLU A 27 -13.00 -0.54 -7.11
N ILE A 28 -12.62 0.71 -6.83
CA ILE A 28 -11.24 1.15 -6.96
C ILE A 28 -10.46 0.30 -5.95
N ALA A 29 -9.77 -0.71 -6.44
CA ALA A 29 -9.06 -1.66 -5.61
C ALA A 29 -7.69 -1.07 -5.23
N ALA A 30 -7.30 -1.15 -3.95
CA ALA A 30 -5.89 -1.04 -3.61
C ALA A 30 -5.16 -2.32 -3.97
N ILE A 31 -3.90 -2.25 -4.42
CA ILE A 31 -3.10 -3.40 -4.87
C ILE A 31 -3.82 -4.19 -5.97
N GLN A 32 -3.33 -4.11 -7.20
CA GLN A 32 -3.90 -4.86 -8.31
C GLN A 32 -3.88 -6.37 -8.02
N GLY A 33 -5.06 -7.02 -8.07
CA GLY A 33 -5.20 -8.45 -7.76
C GLY A 33 -5.17 -8.81 -6.27
N GLY A 34 -5.13 -7.81 -5.37
CA GLY A 34 -5.24 -8.01 -3.93
C GLY A 34 -6.66 -8.35 -3.48
N THR A 35 -6.76 -8.95 -2.30
CA THR A 35 -8.02 -9.24 -1.61
C THR A 35 -8.28 -8.17 -0.56
N GLN A 36 -9.53 -7.71 -0.45
CA GLN A 36 -9.94 -6.79 0.61
C GLN A 36 -9.70 -7.41 1.99
N VAL A 37 -9.23 -6.59 2.93
CA VAL A 37 -8.93 -6.99 4.31
C VAL A 37 -9.43 -5.97 5.31
N ASP A 38 -9.55 -6.38 6.57
CA ASP A 38 -9.71 -5.43 7.67
C ASP A 38 -8.35 -4.82 8.01
N MET A 39 -8.30 -3.50 8.09
CA MET A 39 -7.10 -2.75 8.47
C MET A 39 -6.65 -3.07 9.89
N CYS A 40 -7.57 -3.43 10.79
CA CYS A 40 -7.24 -3.81 12.15
C CYS A 40 -6.48 -5.14 12.26
N ASP A 41 -6.46 -5.95 11.19
CA ASP A 41 -5.62 -7.14 11.11
C ASP A 41 -4.15 -6.79 10.81
N TYR A 42 -3.83 -5.52 10.54
CA TYR A 42 -2.50 -5.03 10.15
C TYR A 42 -2.09 -3.85 11.04
N PRO A 43 -1.57 -4.14 12.24
CA PRO A 43 -1.32 -3.12 13.25
C PRO A 43 -0.34 -2.06 12.74
N GLY A 44 -0.71 -0.80 12.98
CA GLY A 44 0.10 0.36 12.66
C GLY A 44 0.14 0.77 11.20
N ILE A 45 -0.55 0.09 10.27
CA ILE A 45 -0.63 0.54 8.88
C ILE A 45 -1.21 1.96 8.80
N ALA A 46 -0.60 2.81 7.96
CA ALA A 46 -0.98 4.20 7.83
C ALA A 46 -0.93 4.70 6.38
N ALA A 47 -1.82 5.64 6.06
CA ALA A 47 -1.84 6.36 4.78
C ALA A 47 -1.47 7.83 5.01
N VAL A 48 -0.61 8.39 4.16
CA VAL A 48 -0.18 9.78 4.20
C VAL A 48 -0.80 10.54 3.04
N LEU A 49 -1.55 11.60 3.33
CA LEU A 49 -2.47 12.23 2.39
C LEU A 49 -2.21 13.74 2.24
N ALA A 50 -2.41 14.26 1.03
CA ALA A 50 -2.63 15.69 0.84
C ALA A 50 -4.03 16.06 1.32
N SER A 51 -4.13 16.91 2.35
CA SER A 51 -5.41 17.13 3.07
C SER A 51 -6.49 17.82 2.23
N ASP A 52 -6.08 18.62 1.25
CA ASP A 52 -6.95 19.39 0.37
C ASP A 52 -7.58 18.57 -0.75
N THR A 53 -6.93 17.48 -1.16
CA THR A 53 -7.39 16.61 -2.26
C THR A 53 -7.75 15.21 -1.81
N ASN A 54 -7.40 14.82 -0.59
CA ASN A 54 -7.51 13.45 -0.07
C ASN A 54 -6.73 12.41 -0.91
N ILE A 55 -5.77 12.87 -1.72
CA ILE A 55 -4.88 12.01 -2.52
C ILE A 55 -3.83 11.40 -1.59
N ILE A 56 -3.61 10.10 -1.74
CA ILE A 56 -2.56 9.37 -1.04
C ILE A 56 -1.21 9.75 -1.65
N LEU A 57 -0.36 10.36 -0.84
CA LEU A 57 1.02 10.68 -1.18
C LEU A 57 1.91 9.44 -1.11
N CYS A 58 1.69 8.62 -0.07
CA CYS A 58 2.25 7.29 0.08
C CYS A 58 1.64 6.56 1.30
N SER A 59 2.09 5.34 1.54
CA SER A 59 1.76 4.52 2.71
C SER A 59 2.95 4.44 3.68
N GLY A 60 2.69 3.94 4.89
CA GLY A 60 3.71 3.72 5.90
C GLY A 60 3.24 2.84 7.04
N VAL A 61 4.08 2.74 8.06
CA VAL A 61 3.72 2.02 9.28
C VAL A 61 4.16 2.77 10.53
N THR A 62 3.28 2.82 11.52
CA THR A 62 3.56 3.44 12.80
C THR A 62 4.38 2.52 13.70
N GLN A 63 5.30 3.12 14.44
CA GLN A 63 6.11 2.48 15.47
C GLN A 63 5.71 3.04 16.85
N THR A 64 6.06 2.33 17.91
CA THR A 64 5.76 2.69 19.30
C THR A 64 6.08 4.14 19.62
N GLY A 65 5.13 4.81 20.28
CA GLY A 65 5.20 6.24 20.60
C GLY A 65 4.54 7.08 19.52
N ASP A 66 5.35 7.90 18.87
CA ASP A 66 4.96 8.96 17.95
C ASP A 66 5.83 8.94 16.68
N ILE A 67 6.24 7.75 16.23
CA ILE A 67 7.08 7.58 15.02
C ILE A 67 6.26 6.95 13.89
N LEU A 68 6.38 7.52 12.70
CA LEU A 68 5.91 6.92 11.45
C LEU A 68 7.11 6.57 10.57
N LEU A 69 7.19 5.32 10.12
CA LEU A 69 8.20 4.84 9.19
C LEU A 69 7.67 4.96 7.77
N LEU A 70 8.45 5.64 6.93
CA LEU A 70 8.15 5.90 5.54
C LEU A 70 9.42 5.68 4.69
N PRO A 71 9.32 5.27 3.43
CA PRO A 71 10.43 5.38 2.49
C PRO A 71 10.90 6.83 2.33
N GLU A 72 12.17 7.03 1.98
CA GLU A 72 12.76 8.36 1.72
C GLU A 72 11.99 9.19 0.68
N LEU A 73 11.37 8.54 -0.31
CA LEU A 73 10.56 9.23 -1.31
C LEU A 73 9.34 9.91 -0.72
N CYS A 74 8.72 9.27 0.28
CA CYS A 74 7.63 9.88 1.01
C CYS A 74 8.08 11.14 1.73
N GLN A 75 9.33 11.20 2.21
CA GLN A 75 9.86 12.40 2.84
C GLN A 75 9.80 13.58 1.86
N ASN A 76 10.26 13.38 0.63
CA ASN A 76 10.22 14.41 -0.40
C ASN A 76 8.78 14.84 -0.70
N ALA A 77 7.87 13.87 -0.89
CA ALA A 77 6.46 14.15 -1.16
C ALA A 77 5.80 14.93 0.00
N VAL A 78 6.01 14.51 1.25
CA VAL A 78 5.47 15.17 2.44
C VAL A 78 6.02 16.58 2.62
N VAL A 79 7.34 16.75 2.50
CA VAL A 79 7.99 18.05 2.65
C VAL A 79 7.52 19.03 1.58
N GLN A 80 7.42 18.58 0.32
CA GLN A 80 6.88 19.41 -0.76
C GLN A 80 5.41 19.75 -0.54
N GLN A 81 4.59 18.76 -0.14
CA GLN A 81 3.17 19.00 0.12
C GLN A 81 2.97 20.03 1.22
N LEU A 82 3.75 19.97 2.31
CA LEU A 82 3.67 20.93 3.42
C LEU A 82 3.98 22.38 3.02
N THR A 83 4.56 22.63 1.84
CA THR A 83 4.72 23.99 1.31
C THR A 83 3.42 24.58 0.76
N VAL A 84 2.47 23.73 0.33
CA VAL A 84 1.25 24.14 -0.38
C VAL A 84 -0.05 23.78 0.33
N SER A 85 -0.08 22.70 1.13
CA SER A 85 -1.25 22.36 1.96
C SER A 85 -0.85 21.52 3.19
N ASP A 86 -1.81 21.25 4.06
CA ASP A 86 -1.60 20.35 5.21
C ASP A 86 -1.41 18.90 4.76
N VAL A 87 -0.65 18.11 5.52
CA VAL A 87 -0.58 16.64 5.34
C VAL A 87 -1.38 15.96 6.44
N THR A 88 -2.25 15.02 6.07
CA THR A 88 -3.04 14.20 7.00
C THR A 88 -2.53 12.78 6.98
N ILE A 89 -2.31 12.20 8.15
CA ILE A 89 -1.96 10.79 8.34
C ILE A 89 -3.19 10.08 8.89
N LYS A 90 -3.63 9.05 8.18
CA LYS A 90 -4.74 8.16 8.55
C LYS A 90 -4.18 6.85 9.07
N TYR A 91 -4.68 6.36 10.21
CA TYR A 91 -4.18 5.16 10.88
C TYR A 91 -5.25 4.49 11.75
N GLY A 92 -4.93 3.33 12.31
CA GLY A 92 -5.85 2.56 13.17
C GLY A 92 -6.98 1.96 12.35
N ASP A 93 -8.23 2.29 12.68
CA ASP A 93 -9.41 1.93 11.88
C ASP A 93 -9.70 2.90 10.71
N GLY A 94 -8.76 3.82 10.43
CA GLY A 94 -8.85 4.82 9.36
C GLY A 94 -9.66 6.06 9.75
N ASP A 95 -10.25 6.07 10.93
CA ASP A 95 -10.96 7.25 11.45
C ASP A 95 -10.01 8.17 12.23
N ASN A 96 -8.92 7.63 12.78
CA ASN A 96 -7.91 8.41 13.48
C ASN A 96 -7.06 9.23 12.51
N THR A 97 -6.76 10.46 12.91
CA THR A 97 -5.99 11.41 12.12
C THR A 97 -4.90 12.06 12.94
N ILE A 98 -3.72 12.20 12.31
CA ILE A 98 -2.69 13.14 12.75
C ILE A 98 -2.48 14.13 11.62
N LYS A 99 -2.33 15.41 11.96
CA LYS A 99 -2.20 16.49 10.99
C LYS A 99 -0.84 17.15 11.14
N LEU A 100 -0.11 17.26 10.03
CA LEU A 100 1.06 18.11 9.89
C LEU A 100 0.63 19.41 9.19
N SER A 101 0.82 20.55 9.85
CA SER A 101 0.34 21.82 9.34
C SER A 101 1.18 22.33 8.18
N GLN A 102 0.55 22.97 7.19
CA GLN A 102 1.22 23.70 6.14
C GLN A 102 2.24 24.69 6.74
N GLY A 103 3.43 24.73 6.14
CA GLY A 103 4.55 25.56 6.59
C GLY A 103 5.30 25.02 7.81
N SER A 104 4.85 23.92 8.41
CA SER A 104 5.61 23.25 9.47
C SER A 104 6.81 22.49 8.89
N SER A 105 7.86 22.34 9.70
CA SER A 105 8.98 21.45 9.37
C SER A 105 8.65 20.03 9.84
N ALA A 106 8.65 19.07 8.91
CA ALA A 106 8.51 17.67 9.26
C ALA A 106 9.81 17.16 9.93
N ALA A 107 9.79 17.04 11.25
CA ALA A 107 10.93 16.55 12.02
C ALA A 107 11.10 15.05 11.82
N GLY A 108 12.35 14.58 11.68
CA GLY A 108 12.64 13.15 11.57
C GLY A 108 14.09 12.88 11.19
N SER A 109 14.42 11.61 11.04
CA SER A 109 15.76 11.15 10.63
C SER A 109 15.64 10.15 9.49
N LEU A 110 16.55 10.24 8.51
CA LEU A 110 16.67 9.26 7.44
C LEU A 110 17.80 8.28 7.77
N THR A 111 17.54 6.98 7.69
CA THR A 111 18.55 5.93 7.87
C THR A 111 18.17 4.78 6.97
N ASP A 112 19.12 4.26 6.20
CA ASP A 112 18.92 3.09 5.32
C ASP A 112 17.68 3.25 4.40
N GLY A 113 17.51 4.44 3.81
CA GLY A 113 16.39 4.75 2.91
C GLY A 113 15.01 4.83 3.59
N VAL A 114 14.95 4.71 4.92
CA VAL A 114 13.71 4.80 5.70
C VAL A 114 13.72 6.07 6.55
N TRP A 115 12.78 6.96 6.25
CA TRP A 115 12.51 8.15 7.03
C TRP A 115 11.65 7.82 8.25
N ARG A 116 12.20 8.12 9.43
CA ARG A 116 11.52 8.06 10.71
C ARG A 116 10.94 9.44 10.99
N LEU A 117 9.71 9.65 10.57
CA LEU A 117 8.98 10.89 10.81
C LEU A 117 8.51 10.94 12.27
N GLN A 118 8.82 12.06 12.93
CA GLN A 118 8.35 12.38 14.27
C GLN A 118 6.95 13.02 14.17
N LEU A 119 5.95 12.34 14.73
CA LEU A 119 4.58 12.80 14.80
C LEU A 119 4.41 13.81 15.95
N PRO A 120 3.51 14.80 15.83
CA PRO A 120 3.29 15.81 16.85
C PRO A 120 2.55 15.29 18.10
N ALA A 121 1.98 14.10 18.03
CA ALA A 121 1.27 13.45 19.12
C ALA A 121 1.43 11.92 19.02
N PRO A 122 1.42 11.21 20.16
CA PRO A 122 1.36 9.76 20.15
C PRO A 122 0.04 9.27 19.59
N LEU A 123 0.05 8.04 19.10
CA LEU A 123 -1.10 7.37 18.51
C LEU A 123 -2.11 6.97 19.60
N SER A 124 -3.41 7.08 19.32
CA SER A 124 -4.45 6.75 20.30
C SER A 124 -5.76 6.20 19.70
N SER A 125 -5.99 4.88 19.79
CA SER A 125 -7.24 4.18 19.47
C SER A 125 -7.16 2.66 19.76
N PRO A 126 -8.30 1.94 19.74
CA PRO A 126 -8.38 0.54 20.15
C PRO A 126 -7.95 -0.48 19.07
N CYS A 127 -7.77 -0.05 17.83
CA CYS A 127 -7.26 -0.84 16.70
C CYS A 127 -5.70 -0.80 16.65
N GLU A 128 -5.04 -0.46 17.77
CA GLU A 128 -3.68 0.12 17.78
C GLU A 128 -2.72 -0.53 18.75
N LEU A 129 -2.17 -1.66 18.35
CA LEU A 129 -0.77 -1.81 18.67
C LEU A 129 0.02 -1.14 17.53
N PRO A 130 1.03 -0.31 17.85
CA PRO A 130 2.00 0.08 16.84
C PRO A 130 2.55 -1.20 16.20
N ALA A 131 2.98 -1.12 14.94
CA ALA A 131 3.57 -2.29 14.32
C ALA A 131 4.77 -2.76 15.13
N THR A 132 4.83 -4.06 15.36
CA THR A 132 6.04 -4.70 15.87
C THR A 132 6.96 -4.92 14.69
N LEU A 133 8.16 -4.33 14.75
CA LEU A 133 9.20 -4.65 13.76
C LEU A 133 9.79 -6.02 14.09
N TYR A 134 10.08 -6.80 13.07
CA TYR A 134 10.74 -8.09 13.25
C TYR A 134 12.16 -7.89 13.81
N ASP A 135 12.50 -8.68 14.83
CA ASP A 135 13.83 -8.78 15.40
C ASP A 135 14.32 -10.22 15.34
N SER A 136 15.28 -10.49 14.46
CA SER A 136 15.85 -11.83 14.25
C SER A 136 16.57 -12.41 15.46
N ALA A 137 16.98 -11.57 16.42
CA ALA A 137 17.60 -12.03 17.65
C ALA A 137 16.60 -12.67 18.63
N THR A 138 15.31 -12.31 18.51
CA THR A 138 14.28 -12.69 19.50
C THR A 138 13.05 -13.36 18.88
N MET A 139 12.86 -13.28 17.57
CA MET A 139 11.68 -13.78 16.85
C MET A 139 12.08 -14.78 15.76
N GLY A 140 11.27 -15.81 15.57
CA GLY A 140 11.31 -16.64 14.35
C GLY A 140 10.23 -16.17 13.39
N LEU A 141 10.49 -16.18 12.09
CA LEU A 141 9.53 -15.77 11.06
C LEU A 141 8.94 -16.98 10.33
N ASP A 142 7.66 -16.91 9.92
CA ASP A 142 7.09 -17.77 8.89
C ASP A 142 7.02 -17.02 7.54
N PRO A 143 7.96 -17.26 6.61
CA PRO A 143 7.96 -16.60 5.31
C PRO A 143 6.74 -16.91 4.44
N GLY A 144 6.01 -18.01 4.70
CA GLY A 144 4.82 -18.39 3.95
C GLY A 144 3.59 -17.53 4.24
N SER A 145 3.61 -16.81 5.37
CA SER A 145 2.54 -15.93 5.83
C SER A 145 2.65 -14.48 5.30
N CYS A 146 3.74 -14.16 4.60
CA CYS A 146 4.05 -12.79 4.26
C CYS A 146 3.06 -12.19 3.26
N GLN A 147 2.61 -10.96 3.53
CA GLN A 147 1.65 -10.21 2.74
C GLN A 147 2.09 -8.76 2.58
N LEU A 148 1.96 -8.25 1.36
CA LEU A 148 1.97 -6.82 1.06
C LEU A 148 0.58 -6.27 1.33
N VAL A 149 0.50 -5.13 2.00
CA VAL A 149 -0.77 -4.49 2.38
C VAL A 149 -0.71 -3.00 2.12
N GLY A 150 -1.74 -2.45 1.48
CA GLY A 150 -1.69 -1.07 1.03
C GLY A 150 -3.06 -0.44 0.80
N PHE A 151 -3.03 0.87 0.62
CA PHE A 151 -4.17 1.71 0.31
C PHE A 151 -4.15 2.23 -1.12
N GLY A 152 -3.20 1.79 -1.96
CA GLY A 152 -2.96 2.37 -3.26
C GLY A 152 -4.02 2.06 -4.30
N ALA A 153 -3.60 1.99 -5.55
CA ALA A 153 -4.52 1.83 -6.68
C ALA A 153 -4.43 0.41 -7.25
N ASP A 154 -5.24 0.14 -8.27
CA ASP A 154 -5.16 -1.04 -9.14
C ASP A 154 -4.52 -0.70 -10.50
N THR A 155 -4.17 0.58 -10.68
CA THR A 155 -3.55 1.15 -11.86
C THR A 155 -2.47 2.15 -11.45
N LEU A 156 -1.75 2.74 -12.41
CA LEU A 156 -0.79 3.81 -12.14
C LEU A 156 -1.43 5.18 -11.82
N ALA A 157 -2.76 5.25 -11.77
CA ALA A 157 -3.48 6.49 -11.48
C ALA A 157 -3.30 6.93 -10.02
N THR A 158 -3.50 8.22 -9.76
CA THR A 158 -3.52 8.75 -8.39
C THR A 158 -4.70 8.19 -7.62
N GLN A 159 -4.46 7.73 -6.40
CA GLN A 159 -5.48 7.17 -5.53
C GLN A 159 -5.99 8.21 -4.52
N THR A 160 -7.32 8.31 -4.39
CA THR A 160 -7.95 9.01 -3.28
C THR A 160 -8.16 8.03 -2.12
N TYR A 161 -7.90 8.46 -0.89
CA TYR A 161 -8.04 7.60 0.28
C TYR A 161 -9.50 7.18 0.51
N ASP A 162 -9.69 5.87 0.62
CA ASP A 162 -10.91 5.23 1.12
C ASP A 162 -10.48 4.12 2.08
N LYS A 163 -10.97 4.18 3.32
CA LYS A 163 -10.61 3.17 4.33
C LYS A 163 -11.14 1.77 4.00
N THR A 164 -12.16 1.66 3.15
CA THR A 164 -12.76 0.38 2.77
C THR A 164 -11.98 -0.37 1.71
N THR A 165 -11.01 0.29 1.06
CA THR A 165 -10.29 -0.27 -0.08
C THR A 165 -8.97 -0.94 0.30
N VAL A 166 -8.62 -1.06 1.59
CA VAL A 166 -7.39 -1.74 2.02
C VAL A 166 -7.38 -3.17 1.49
N ARG A 167 -6.31 -3.52 0.79
CA ARG A 167 -6.13 -4.88 0.27
C ARG A 167 -4.79 -5.43 0.69
N ALA A 168 -4.73 -6.76 0.69
CA ALA A 168 -3.51 -7.51 0.88
C ALA A 168 -3.30 -8.50 -0.26
N THR A 169 -2.05 -8.83 -0.53
CA THR A 169 -1.67 -9.90 -1.45
C THR A 169 -0.46 -10.66 -0.89
N PRO A 170 -0.37 -11.99 -1.05
CA PRO A 170 0.81 -12.74 -0.63
C PRO A 170 2.08 -12.19 -1.29
N VAL A 171 3.20 -12.26 -0.60
CA VAL A 171 4.52 -11.99 -1.18
C VAL A 171 5.44 -13.18 -0.97
N THR A 172 6.31 -13.41 -1.93
CA THR A 172 7.31 -14.47 -1.89
C THR A 172 8.70 -13.94 -2.17
N LYS A 173 9.69 -14.65 -1.63
CA LYS A 173 11.10 -14.44 -1.92
C LYS A 173 11.37 -14.57 -3.42
N SER A 174 11.97 -13.54 -4.02
CA SER A 174 12.57 -13.66 -5.34
C SER A 174 13.95 -14.33 -5.22
N THR A 175 14.18 -15.40 -5.98
CA THR A 175 15.50 -16.05 -6.07
C THR A 175 16.44 -15.17 -6.89
N SER A 176 17.55 -14.76 -6.28
CA SER A 176 18.50 -13.74 -6.71
C SER A 176 19.30 -14.09 -7.97
N ALA A 177 19.06 -13.29 -9.03
CA ALA A 177 20.00 -12.82 -10.06
C ALA A 177 19.34 -11.67 -10.85
N PRO A 178 18.03 -11.73 -11.19
CA PRO A 178 17.35 -10.65 -11.90
C PRO A 178 17.13 -9.40 -11.06
N CYS A 179 17.27 -9.42 -9.73
CA CYS A 179 16.91 -8.26 -8.94
C CYS A 179 17.94 -7.11 -9.03
N CYS A 180 19.24 -7.43 -8.98
CA CYS A 180 20.29 -6.45 -9.23
C CYS A 180 20.28 -5.95 -10.69
N ASP A 181 19.85 -6.81 -11.62
CA ASP A 181 19.74 -6.52 -13.05
C ASP A 181 18.42 -5.83 -13.45
N ILE A 182 17.40 -5.82 -12.58
CA ILE A 182 16.21 -4.97 -12.71
C ILE A 182 16.52 -3.59 -12.11
N ILE A 183 17.23 -3.54 -10.99
CA ILE A 183 17.57 -2.27 -10.35
C ILE A 183 18.58 -1.48 -11.19
N ARG A 184 19.63 -2.11 -11.77
CA ARG A 184 20.70 -1.38 -12.47
C ARG A 184 20.32 -0.67 -13.79
N PRO A 185 19.58 -1.28 -14.74
CA PRO A 185 19.22 -0.65 -16.02
C PRO A 185 17.94 0.20 -15.93
N THR A 186 17.02 -0.11 -15.03
CA THR A 186 15.77 0.65 -14.84
C THR A 186 16.00 1.99 -14.10
N ILE A 187 17.14 2.15 -13.43
CA ILE A 187 17.64 3.46 -12.96
C ILE A 187 18.18 4.30 -14.13
N SER A 188 18.64 3.70 -15.24
CA SER A 188 19.29 4.42 -16.35
C SER A 188 18.41 4.66 -17.58
N ASP A 189 17.43 3.80 -17.85
CA ASP A 189 16.57 3.89 -19.03
C ASP A 189 15.10 3.90 -18.64
N TRP A 190 14.49 5.10 -18.71
CA TRP A 190 13.06 5.42 -18.72
C TRP A 190 12.33 5.49 -17.36
N ASN A 191 12.09 6.72 -16.87
CA ASN A 191 10.98 7.22 -16.02
C ASN A 191 10.50 6.40 -14.79
N LEU A 192 11.18 5.32 -14.40
CA LEU A 192 11.07 4.64 -13.10
C LEU A 192 12.30 4.90 -12.22
N SER A 193 13.31 5.56 -12.78
CA SER A 193 14.56 6.04 -12.14
C SER A 193 14.36 7.08 -11.04
N ASP A 194 13.19 7.70 -10.94
CA ASP A 194 12.97 8.85 -10.05
C ASP A 194 12.63 8.43 -8.60
N TRP A 195 12.62 7.13 -8.30
CA TRP A 195 11.99 6.58 -7.09
C TRP A 195 12.89 5.64 -6.26
N LEU A 196 14.20 5.54 -6.55
CA LEU A 196 15.18 4.84 -5.70
C LEU A 196 16.36 5.80 -5.52
N VAL A 197 16.61 6.30 -4.32
CA VAL A 197 17.56 7.43 -4.16
C VAL A 197 18.99 6.93 -3.97
N ASP A 198 19.24 5.69 -3.57
CA ASP A 198 20.61 5.24 -3.29
C ASP A 198 20.80 3.70 -3.35
N ASP A 199 21.91 3.25 -3.94
CA ASP A 199 22.32 1.84 -4.00
C ASP A 199 23.06 1.38 -2.73
N SER A 200 23.32 2.29 -1.79
CA SER A 200 23.87 2.00 -0.45
C SER A 200 22.83 1.45 0.54
N VAL A 201 21.54 1.53 0.19
CA VAL A 201 20.42 1.14 1.05
C VAL A 201 20.23 -0.39 1.05
N PRO A 202 20.01 -1.02 2.22
CA PRO A 202 19.63 -2.42 2.28
C PRO A 202 18.21 -2.61 1.71
N LEU A 203 18.14 -3.19 0.51
CA LEU A 203 16.90 -3.44 -0.21
C LEU A 203 16.59 -4.94 -0.30
N ASN A 204 15.30 -5.23 -0.36
CA ASN A 204 14.72 -6.54 -0.50
C ASN A 204 13.92 -6.64 -1.81
N CYS A 205 14.09 -7.76 -2.52
CA CYS A 205 13.42 -8.08 -3.76
C CYS A 205 12.33 -9.13 -3.57
N LEU A 206 11.11 -8.75 -3.91
CA LEU A 206 9.92 -9.56 -3.63
C LEU A 206 9.08 -9.71 -4.88
N THR A 207 8.36 -10.82 -4.95
CA THR A 207 7.35 -11.06 -5.98
C THR A 207 6.00 -11.26 -5.32
N SER A 208 4.93 -10.91 -6.02
CA SER A 208 3.56 -11.13 -5.58
C SER A 208 2.71 -11.55 -6.78
N PRO A 209 1.69 -12.42 -6.60
CA PRO A 209 0.65 -12.62 -7.61
C PRO A 209 -0.20 -11.36 -7.85
N GLY A 210 -0.19 -10.39 -6.93
CA GLY A 210 -0.74 -9.05 -7.12
C GLY A 210 0.35 -8.02 -7.44
N ALA A 211 0.00 -6.73 -7.45
CA ALA A 211 0.98 -5.66 -7.67
C ALA A 211 0.70 -4.41 -6.83
N ALA A 212 1.75 -3.89 -6.21
CA ALA A 212 1.80 -2.50 -5.74
C ALA A 212 1.68 -1.56 -6.94
N CYS A 213 0.78 -0.59 -6.85
CA CYS A 213 0.43 0.31 -7.94
C CYS A 213 0.37 1.76 -7.48
N SER A 214 0.91 2.66 -8.32
CA SER A 214 1.02 4.10 -8.07
C SER A 214 1.91 4.48 -6.88
N VAL A 215 2.12 5.79 -6.67
CA VAL A 215 2.85 6.32 -5.52
C VAL A 215 2.16 5.98 -4.18
N ALA A 216 0.86 5.71 -4.21
CA ALA A 216 0.10 5.42 -3.01
C ALA A 216 0.49 4.09 -2.34
N ASP A 217 0.96 3.11 -3.12
CA ASP A 217 1.52 1.85 -2.61
C ASP A 217 3.03 1.92 -2.34
N VAL A 218 3.69 3.06 -2.54
CA VAL A 218 5.06 3.25 -2.01
C VAL A 218 4.96 3.37 -0.49
N GLY A 219 5.81 2.65 0.24
CA GLY A 219 5.77 2.55 1.68
C GLY A 219 4.70 1.61 2.24
N ALA A 220 3.98 0.90 1.36
CA ALA A 220 3.08 -0.17 1.75
C ALA A 220 3.88 -1.23 2.55
N PRO A 221 3.47 -1.54 3.78
CA PRO A 221 4.21 -2.47 4.63
C PRO A 221 4.05 -3.91 4.15
N ILE A 222 5.08 -4.69 4.48
CA ILE A 222 5.10 -6.13 4.32
C ILE A 222 5.06 -6.75 5.70
N PHE A 223 3.92 -7.38 5.98
CA PHE A 223 3.68 -8.08 7.22
C PHE A 223 3.93 -9.56 7.03
N CYS A 224 4.51 -10.20 8.03
CA CYS A 224 4.55 -11.65 8.15
C CYS A 224 4.14 -12.03 9.57
N GLU A 225 3.76 -13.28 9.77
CA GLU A 225 3.61 -13.88 11.08
C GLU A 225 4.95 -14.41 11.58
N THR A 226 5.18 -14.26 12.87
CA THR A 226 6.22 -15.00 13.57
C THR A 226 5.80 -16.47 13.71
N THR A 227 6.74 -17.34 14.07
CA THR A 227 6.44 -18.73 14.41
C THR A 227 5.54 -18.87 15.66
N SER A 228 5.38 -17.81 16.45
CA SER A 228 4.41 -17.71 17.56
C SER A 228 3.04 -17.20 17.13
N GLY A 229 2.86 -16.78 15.87
CA GLY A 229 1.61 -16.25 15.32
C GLY A 229 1.44 -14.73 15.50
N ASP A 230 2.48 -14.01 15.92
CA ASP A 230 2.44 -12.55 16.06
C ASP A 230 2.71 -11.89 14.70
N LYS A 231 1.94 -10.85 14.36
CA LYS A 231 2.15 -10.13 13.11
C LYS A 231 3.23 -9.07 13.26
N VAL A 232 4.25 -9.13 12.41
CA VAL A 232 5.41 -8.25 12.42
C VAL A 232 5.68 -7.65 11.04
N VAL A 233 6.24 -6.45 11.00
CA VAL A 233 6.66 -5.80 9.75
C VAL A 233 8.12 -6.14 9.47
N ILE A 234 8.39 -6.53 8.23
CA ILE A 234 9.74 -6.87 7.77
C ILE A 234 10.28 -5.89 6.72
N ALA A 235 9.41 -5.15 6.02
CA ALA A 235 9.83 -4.26 4.94
C ALA A 235 8.75 -3.22 4.60
N LEU A 236 9.16 -2.18 3.86
CA LEU A 236 8.27 -1.17 3.24
C LEU A 236 8.55 -1.12 1.74
N THR A 237 7.54 -1.15 0.87
CA THR A 237 7.77 -1.04 -0.58
C THR A 237 8.52 0.24 -0.94
N ALA A 238 9.55 0.10 -1.78
CA ALA A 238 10.30 1.19 -2.38
C ALA A 238 9.84 1.44 -3.83
N SER A 239 9.22 0.44 -4.48
CA SER A 239 8.70 0.56 -5.84
C SER A 239 7.30 -0.05 -5.99
N ALA A 240 6.56 0.46 -6.97
CA ALA A 240 5.19 0.07 -7.29
C ALA A 240 5.04 -0.13 -8.82
N PRO A 241 5.58 -1.22 -9.39
CA PRO A 241 5.64 -1.42 -10.84
C PRO A 241 4.27 -1.63 -11.49
N CYS A 242 3.23 -1.92 -10.71
CA CYS A 242 1.88 -2.17 -11.19
C CYS A 242 1.78 -3.26 -12.26
N VAL A 243 2.54 -4.34 -12.08
CA VAL A 243 2.51 -5.53 -12.94
C VAL A 243 2.42 -6.76 -12.04
N PRO A 244 1.29 -7.49 -12.06
CA PRO A 244 1.14 -8.71 -11.27
C PRO A 244 2.21 -9.76 -11.61
N GLY A 245 2.79 -10.40 -10.60
CA GLY A 245 3.88 -11.37 -10.78
C GLY A 245 5.26 -10.74 -10.98
N ALA A 246 5.36 -9.42 -11.16
CA ALA A 246 6.65 -8.75 -11.31
C ALA A 246 7.41 -8.72 -9.98
N THR A 247 8.75 -8.63 -10.10
CA THR A 247 9.59 -8.33 -8.95
C THR A 247 9.50 -6.83 -8.63
N PHE A 248 9.35 -6.50 -7.36
CA PHE A 248 9.41 -5.14 -6.84
C PHE A 248 10.42 -5.06 -5.69
N VAL A 249 10.75 -3.82 -5.31
CA VAL A 249 11.78 -3.51 -4.33
C VAL A 249 11.12 -3.00 -3.06
N ALA A 250 11.68 -3.36 -1.91
CA ALA A 250 11.26 -2.90 -0.59
C ALA A 250 12.48 -2.55 0.28
N HIS A 251 12.37 -1.52 1.11
CA HIS A 251 13.34 -1.21 2.16
C HIS A 251 13.32 -2.31 3.23
N ASP A 252 14.49 -2.83 3.57
CA ASP A 252 14.65 -3.87 4.58
C ASP A 252 14.55 -3.29 6.00
N LEU A 253 13.61 -3.79 6.80
CA LEU A 253 13.47 -3.41 8.22
C LEU A 253 13.97 -4.49 9.18
N THR A 254 14.53 -5.61 8.68
CA THR A 254 14.88 -6.78 9.49
C THR A 254 16.22 -6.68 10.23
N ALA A 255 16.76 -5.46 10.37
CA ALA A 255 18.14 -5.21 10.81
C ALA A 255 19.18 -6.00 9.98
N GLN A 256 18.90 -6.19 8.69
CA GLN A 256 19.79 -6.86 7.73
C GLN A 256 19.98 -8.36 7.98
N ASP A 257 18.99 -9.07 8.54
CA ASP A 257 19.04 -10.52 8.74
C ASP A 257 19.31 -11.23 7.41
N PRO A 258 20.44 -11.95 7.25
CA PRO A 258 20.81 -12.58 5.99
C PRO A 258 19.81 -13.64 5.52
N SER A 259 19.04 -14.23 6.43
CA SER A 259 17.98 -15.21 6.11
C SER A 259 16.83 -14.54 5.35
N LEU A 260 16.59 -13.27 5.69
CA LEU A 260 15.54 -12.43 5.14
C LEU A 260 16.07 -11.36 4.19
N LYS A 261 17.38 -11.26 3.95
CA LYS A 261 17.89 -10.47 2.83
C LYS A 261 17.45 -11.09 1.51
N PHE A 262 16.94 -10.25 0.63
CA PHE A 262 16.52 -10.62 -0.71
C PHE A 262 17.40 -9.88 -1.72
N GLY A 263 18.52 -10.48 -2.12
CA GLY A 263 19.33 -9.93 -3.23
C GLY A 263 20.83 -9.95 -3.11
N LEU A 264 21.44 -10.55 -2.07
CA LEU A 264 22.88 -10.81 -2.05
C LEU A 264 23.17 -12.16 -1.38
N GLN A 265 23.45 -13.18 -2.21
CA GLN A 265 24.43 -14.22 -1.89
C GLN A 265 25.65 -13.98 -2.76
#